data_AF-A0A0R1RXR5-F1
#
_entry.id   AF-A0A0R1RXR5-F1
#
_cell.length_a   1.000
_cell.length_b   1.000
_cell.length_c   1.000
_cell.angle_alpha   90.00
_cell.angle_beta   90.00
_cell.angle_gamma   90.00
#
_symmetry.space_group_name_H-M   'P 1'
#
loop_
_entity.id
_entity.type
_entity.pdbx_description
1 polymer ?
#
loop_
_entity_poly.entity_id
_entity_poly.type
_entity_poly.pdbx_seq_one_letter_code
_entity_poly.pdbx_strand_id
1 'polypeptide(L)'
;MKSNQTIVKQTLQKNQTAVDELKQLRLDLERESSELNAIQKREMQLLQEIHYYSDGSLAAGESQRYLEETNDANRKFANEVAEFNDLIEVNLKNRYREQTQLELAMR
;
A
#
# COMPACT_ATOMS: atom_id res chain seq x y z
N MET A 1 -27.67 28.81 18.50
CA MET A 1 -27.49 27.34 18.50
C MET A 1 -27.43 26.70 17.10
N LYS A 2 -28.02 27.28 16.03
CA LYS A 2 -27.96 26.71 14.65
C LYS A 2 -26.54 26.56 14.06
N SER A 3 -25.60 27.41 14.46
CA SER A 3 -24.22 27.41 13.94
C SER A 3 -23.45 26.12 14.27
N ASN A 4 -23.58 25.57 15.50
CA ASN A 4 -22.87 24.36 15.88
C ASN A 4 -23.35 23.12 15.12
N GLN A 5 -24.65 22.98 14.86
CA GLN A 5 -25.17 21.86 14.07
C GLN A 5 -24.71 21.91 12.61
N THR A 6 -24.59 23.10 12.02
CA THR A 6 -24.04 23.27 10.66
C THR A 6 -22.56 22.88 10.61
N ILE A 7 -21.77 23.32 11.60
CA ILE A 7 -20.34 22.98 11.69
C ILE A 7 -20.16 21.47 11.84
N VAL A 8 -20.92 20.81 12.72
CA VAL A 8 -20.82 19.36 12.92
C VAL A 8 -21.17 18.59 11.65
N LYS A 9 -22.24 18.98 10.93
CA LYS A 9 -22.59 18.35 9.65
C LYS A 9 -21.49 18.51 8.59
N GLN A 10 -20.89 19.70 8.49
CA GLN A 10 -19.76 19.94 7.57
C GLN A 10 -18.55 19.08 7.95
N THR A 11 -18.26 18.92 9.24
CA THR A 11 -17.17 18.06 9.73
C THR A 11 -17.44 16.58 9.44
N LEU A 12 -18.66 16.09 9.65
CA LEU A 12 -19.06 14.72 9.31
C LEU A 12 -18.88 14.44 7.81
N GLN A 13 -19.31 15.38 6.96
CA GLN A 13 -19.15 15.25 5.51
C GLN A 13 -17.68 15.22 5.08
N LYS A 14 -16.83 16.07 5.67
CA LYS A 14 -15.37 16.03 5.46
C LYS A 14 -14.75 14.70 5.91
N ASN A 15 -15.19 14.17 7.05
CA ASN A 15 -14.72 12.87 7.55
C ASN A 15 -15.12 11.73 6.62
N GLN A 16 -16.33 11.76 6.08
CA GLN A 16 -16.79 10.78 5.10
C GLN A 16 -15.96 10.82 3.82
N THR A 17 -15.73 12.01 3.25
CA THR A 17 -14.87 12.16 2.06
C THR A 17 -13.46 11.62 2.29
N ALA A 18 -12.83 11.95 3.42
CA ALA A 18 -11.49 11.45 3.74
C ALA A 18 -11.44 9.92 3.94
N VAL A 19 -12.51 9.33 4.49
CA VAL A 19 -12.63 7.86 4.60
C VAL A 19 -12.71 7.22 3.21
N ASP A 20 -13.45 7.82 2.29
CA ASP A 20 -13.60 7.31 0.93
C ASP A 20 -12.29 7.44 0.13
N GLU A 21 -11.56 8.54 0.29
CA GLU A 21 -10.22 8.73 -0.27
C GLU A 21 -9.21 7.69 0.26
N LEU A 22 -9.19 7.45 1.58
CA LEU A 22 -8.31 6.44 2.19
C LEU A 22 -8.62 5.02 1.69
N LYS A 23 -9.90 4.70 1.45
CA LYS A 23 -10.30 3.41 0.87
C LYS A 23 -9.80 3.26 -0.57
N GLN A 24 -9.91 4.32 -1.38
CA GLN A 24 -9.40 4.29 -2.76
C GLN A 24 -7.88 4.13 -2.78
N LEU A 25 -7.14 4.89 -1.97
CA LEU A 25 -5.69 4.74 -1.86
C LEU A 25 -5.26 3.32 -1.47
N ARG A 26 -6.00 2.67 -0.56
CA ARG A 26 -5.74 1.27 -0.20
C ARG A 26 -5.92 0.34 -1.39
N LEU A 27 -7.00 0.49 -2.16
CA LEU A 27 -7.27 -0.33 -3.34
C LEU A 27 -6.23 -0.10 -4.45
N ASP A 28 -5.81 1.14 -4.66
CA ASP A 28 -4.77 1.48 -5.63
C ASP A 28 -3.43 0.83 -5.27
N LEU A 29 -3.05 0.86 -3.99
CA LEU A 29 -1.85 0.19 -3.49
C LEU A 29 -1.90 -1.33 -3.59
N GLU A 30 -3.06 -1.94 -3.29
CA GLU A 30 -3.26 -3.37 -3.47
C GLU A 30 -3.05 -3.78 -4.94
N ARG A 31 -3.50 -2.94 -5.88
CA ARG A 31 -3.31 -3.15 -7.33
C ARG A 31 -1.85 -2.97 -7.74
N GLU A 32 -1.21 -1.86 -7.39
CA GLU A 32 0.19 -1.59 -7.72
C GLU A 32 1.13 -2.65 -7.15
N SER A 33 0.88 -3.08 -5.91
CA SER A 33 1.63 -4.19 -5.28
C SER A 33 1.50 -5.49 -6.07
N SER A 34 0.29 -5.78 -6.58
CA SER A 34 0.05 -6.97 -7.42
C SER A 34 0.78 -6.90 -8.76
N GLU A 35 0.76 -5.73 -9.42
CA GLU A 35 1.46 -5.49 -10.69
C GLU A 35 2.98 -5.59 -10.51
N LEU A 36 3.52 -4.99 -9.44
CA LEU A 36 4.95 -5.05 -9.11
C LEU A 36 5.40 -6.50 -8.87
N ASN A 37 4.61 -7.28 -8.13
CA ASN A 37 4.88 -8.70 -7.89
C ASN A 37 4.93 -9.51 -9.21
N ALA A 38 4.04 -9.20 -10.16
CA ALA A 38 4.04 -9.83 -11.47
C ALA A 38 5.30 -9.48 -12.29
N ILE A 39 5.72 -8.21 -12.28
CA ILE A 39 6.96 -7.76 -12.93
C ILE A 39 8.18 -8.45 -12.30
N GLN A 40 8.28 -8.50 -10.98
CA GLN A 40 9.38 -9.15 -10.26
C GLN A 40 9.46 -10.64 -10.56
N LYS A 41 8.32 -11.34 -10.64
CA LYS A 41 8.30 -12.75 -11.06
C LYS A 41 8.81 -12.94 -12.48
N ARG A 42 8.45 -12.03 -13.39
CA ARG A 42 8.93 -12.07 -14.77
C ARG A 42 10.43 -11.79 -14.87
N GLU A 43 10.93 -10.84 -14.08
CA GLU A 43 12.35 -10.52 -13.98
C GLU A 43 13.16 -11.73 -13.48
N MET A 44 12.70 -12.40 -12.41
CA MET A 44 13.35 -13.63 -11.92
C MET A 44 13.38 -14.75 -12.97
N GLN A 45 12.30 -14.92 -13.74
CA GLN A 45 12.28 -15.92 -14.82
C GLN A 45 13.31 -15.60 -15.90
N LEU A 46 13.44 -14.33 -16.30
CA LEU A 46 14.41 -13.89 -17.30
C LEU A 46 15.86 -14.06 -16.78
N LEU A 47 16.12 -13.75 -15.50
CA LEU A 47 17.44 -13.96 -14.90
C LEU A 47 17.84 -15.44 -14.84
N GLN A 48 16.89 -16.32 -14.49
CA GLN A 48 17.10 -17.77 -14.51
C GLN A 48 17.35 -18.29 -15.94
N GLU A 49 16.62 -17.76 -16.92
CA GLU A 49 16.83 -18.10 -18.33
C GLU A 49 18.22 -17.65 -18.81
N ILE A 50 18.65 -16.44 -18.49
CA ILE A 50 20.01 -15.94 -18.77
C ILE A 50 21.07 -16.82 -18.11
N HIS A 51 20.87 -17.21 -16.85
CA HIS A 51 21.79 -18.08 -16.12
C HIS A 51 21.92 -19.46 -16.77
N TYR A 52 20.81 -20.03 -17.26
CA TYR A 52 20.80 -21.34 -17.94
C TYR A 52 21.55 -21.33 -19.27
N TYR A 53 21.57 -20.20 -20.00
CA TYR A 53 22.24 -20.09 -21.30
C TYR A 53 23.65 -19.48 -21.23
N SER A 54 24.13 -19.07 -20.05
CA SER A 54 25.47 -18.46 -19.91
C SER A 54 26.55 -19.50 -19.61
N ASP A 55 27.33 -19.88 -20.62
CA ASP A 55 28.51 -20.76 -20.49
C ASP A 55 29.73 -20.09 -19.79
N GLY A 56 29.57 -18.87 -19.24
CA GLY A 56 30.63 -18.10 -18.59
C GLY A 56 30.38 -17.91 -17.10
N SER A 57 31.32 -18.36 -16.26
CA SER A 57 31.26 -18.31 -14.79
C SER A 57 31.07 -16.91 -14.17
N LEU A 58 31.43 -15.83 -14.90
CA LEU A 58 31.17 -14.45 -14.49
C LEU A 58 29.70 -14.04 -14.64
N ALA A 59 29.04 -14.43 -15.72
CA ALA A 59 27.62 -14.10 -15.97
C ALA A 59 26.68 -14.86 -15.01
N ALA A 60 27.06 -16.07 -14.62
CA ALA A 60 26.35 -16.84 -13.61
C ALA A 60 26.39 -16.18 -12.22
N GLY A 61 27.56 -15.68 -11.80
CA GLY A 61 27.75 -15.01 -10.50
C GLY A 61 27.08 -13.65 -10.40
N GLU A 62 27.11 -12.85 -11.47
CA GLU A 62 26.39 -11.57 -11.52
C GLU A 62 24.87 -11.77 -11.52
N SER A 63 24.36 -12.77 -12.24
CA SER A 63 22.93 -13.12 -12.22
C SER A 63 22.45 -13.54 -10.83
N GLN A 64 23.26 -14.32 -10.09
CA GLN A 64 22.91 -14.75 -8.74
C GLN A 64 22.89 -13.59 -7.74
N ARG A 65 23.87 -12.68 -7.82
CA ARG A 65 23.90 -11.47 -6.99
C ARG A 65 22.73 -10.54 -7.31
N TYR A 66 22.40 -10.36 -8.58
CA TYR A 66 21.24 -9.56 -8.99
C TYR A 66 19.92 -10.18 -8.47
N LEU A 67 19.79 -11.51 -8.53
CA LEU A 67 18.63 -12.22 -7.95
C LEU A 67 18.48 -11.97 -6.44
N GLU A 68 19.59 -11.96 -5.70
CA GLU A 68 19.60 -11.65 -4.25
C GLU A 68 19.22 -10.19 -3.97
N GLU A 69 19.78 -9.24 -4.72
CA GLU A 69 19.46 -7.80 -4.62
C GLU A 69 17.97 -7.53 -4.93
N THR A 70 17.42 -8.13 -5.98
CA THR A 70 15.98 -8.05 -6.32
C THR A 70 15.12 -8.65 -5.21
N ASN A 71 15.48 -9.82 -4.67
CA ASN A 71 14.71 -10.45 -3.58
C ASN A 71 14.72 -9.63 -2.28
N ASP A 72 15.81 -8.93 -1.97
CA ASP A 72 15.89 -8.04 -0.82
C ASP A 72 15.04 -6.77 -1.02
N ALA A 73 15.10 -6.16 -2.21
CA ALA A 73 14.25 -5.03 -2.58
C ALA A 73 12.75 -5.38 -2.48
N ASN A 74 12.37 -6.58 -2.94
CA ASN A 74 10.98 -7.06 -2.86
C ASN A 74 10.49 -7.18 -1.42
N ARG A 75 11.34 -7.66 -0.51
CA ARG A 75 11.01 -7.77 0.91
C ARG A 75 10.83 -6.40 1.55
N LYS A 76 11.71 -5.44 1.23
CA LYS A 76 11.59 -4.06 1.73
C LYS A 76 10.29 -3.40 1.24
N PHE A 77 10.00 -3.50 -0.05
CA PHE A 77 8.77 -2.95 -0.62
C PHE A 77 7.52 -3.58 0.03
N ALA A 78 7.49 -4.91 0.20
CA ALA A 78 6.35 -5.57 0.83
C ALA A 78 6.13 -5.11 2.30
N ASN A 79 7.21 -4.88 3.04
CA ASN A 79 7.14 -4.33 4.40
C ASN A 79 6.62 -2.89 4.41
N GLU A 80 7.11 -2.02 3.52
CA GLU A 80 6.64 -0.64 3.42
C GLU A 80 5.15 -0.55 3.06
N VAL A 81 4.68 -1.41 2.14
CA VAL A 81 3.25 -1.53 1.81
C VAL A 81 2.43 -2.00 3.02
N ALA A 82 2.94 -2.95 3.79
CA ALA A 82 2.27 -3.41 5.01
C ALA A 82 2.16 -2.30 6.06
N GLU A 83 3.24 -1.57 6.32
CA GLU A 83 3.26 -0.43 7.26
C GLU A 83 2.31 0.68 6.81
N PHE A 84 2.26 0.99 5.50
CA PHE A 84 1.34 1.99 4.98
C PHE A 84 -0.13 1.54 5.11
N ASN A 85 -0.43 0.27 4.87
CA ASN A 85 -1.76 -0.29 5.07
C ASN A 85 -2.20 -0.21 6.54
N ASP A 86 -1.29 -0.51 7.48
CA ASP A 86 -1.56 -0.38 8.92
C ASP A 86 -1.87 1.09 9.30
N LEU A 87 -1.12 2.05 8.73
CA LEU A 87 -1.39 3.48 8.92
C LEU A 87 -2.76 3.88 8.38
N ILE A 88 -3.16 3.39 7.21
CA ILE A 88 -4.51 3.62 6.67
C ILE A 88 -5.56 3.05 7.62
N GLU A 89 -5.38 1.82 8.10
CA GLU A 89 -6.35 1.16 8.98
C GLU A 89 -6.54 1.92 10.29
N VAL A 90 -5.45 2.36 10.93
CA VAL A 90 -5.51 3.18 12.15
C VAL A 90 -6.23 4.51 11.89
N ASN A 91 -5.92 5.19 10.78
CA ASN A 91 -6.58 6.45 10.42
C ASN A 91 -8.08 6.28 10.16
N LEU A 92 -8.47 5.21 9.47
CA LEU A 92 -9.89 4.88 9.25
C LEU A 92 -10.61 4.64 10.58
N LYS A 93 -10.04 3.83 11.48
CA LYS A 93 -10.62 3.57 12.82
C LYS A 93 -10.80 4.87 13.61
N ASN A 94 -9.81 5.76 13.61
CA ASN A 94 -9.89 7.04 14.31
C ASN A 94 -10.99 7.93 13.74
N ARG A 95 -11.08 8.06 12.40
CA ARG A 95 -12.15 8.88 11.78
C ARG A 95 -13.54 8.32 12.01
N TYR A 96 -13.73 7.00 11.98
CA TYR A 96 -15.02 6.38 12.32
C TYR A 96 -15.42 6.65 13.79
N ARG A 97 -14.45 6.64 14.71
CA ARG A 97 -14.68 6.97 16.11
C ARG A 97 -15.11 8.43 16.29
N GLU A 98 -14.40 9.36 15.64
CA GLU A 98 -14.76 10.78 15.64
C GLU A 98 -16.16 11.01 15.05
N GLN A 99 -16.46 10.36 13.92
CA GLN A 99 -17.77 10.42 13.29
C GLN A 99 -18.88 9.98 14.26
N THR A 100 -18.68 8.84 14.92
CA THR A 100 -19.62 8.30 15.91
C THR A 100 -19.84 9.27 17.08
N GLN A 101 -18.77 9.89 17.59
CA GLN A 101 -18.85 10.86 18.69
C GLN A 101 -19.62 12.13 18.27
N LEU A 102 -19.37 12.64 17.07
CA LEU A 102 -20.07 13.79 16.51
C LEU A 102 -21.56 13.50 16.29
N GLU A 103 -21.90 12.30 15.81
CA GLU A 103 -23.29 11.86 15.64
C GLU A 103 -24.02 11.74 16.98
N LEU A 104 -23.36 11.24 18.03
CA LEU A 104 -23.92 11.19 19.39
C LEU A 104 -24.13 12.59 19.98
N ALA A 105 -23.21 13.53 19.74
CA ALA A 105 -23.32 14.91 20.22
C ALA A 105 -24.44 15.72 19.54
N MET A 106 -24.99 15.21 18.43
CA MET A 106 -26.14 15.80 17.74
C MET A 106 -27.50 15.31 18.21
N ARG A 107 -27.55 14.23 19.01
CA ARG A 107 -28.78 13.68 19.60
C ARG A 107 -29.16 14.44 20.87
#